data_AF-A0A933EKF8-F1
#
_entry.id   AF-A0A933EKF8-F1
#
_cell.length_a   1.000
_cell.length_b   1.000
_cell.length_c   1.000
_cell.angle_alpha   90.00
_cell.angle_beta   90.00
_cell.angle_gamma   90.00
#
_symmetry.space_group_name_H-M   'P 1'
#
loop_
_entity.id
_entity.type
_entity.pdbx_description
1 polymer ?
#
loop_
_entity_poly.entity_id
_entity_poly.type
_entity_poly.pdbx_seq_one_letter_code
_entity_poly.pdbx_strand_id
1 'polypeptide(L)'
;MRTTRVVLLTNRSLLSAGVGRLLQAIQGVELVIVAGDDPDAGGKIRQVAPQVIILDSCDASLGEEPILRILDQYPRAKVIALNLNHHGIDVYQMRRLKQANLDGLLAAIQGAATPNKAQRLPKAGNINHTERGVRLESHQHRPEREEGITHP
;
A
#
# COMPACT_ATOMS: atom_id res chain seq x y z
N MET A 1 -11.33 -12.51 12.28
CA MET A 1 -10.43 -11.70 11.41
C MET A 1 -11.11 -11.54 10.06
N ARG A 2 -10.97 -10.39 9.38
CA ARG A 2 -11.65 -10.15 8.09
C ARG A 2 -10.74 -10.57 6.95
N THR A 3 -11.12 -11.58 6.19
CA THR A 3 -10.37 -12.07 5.03
C THR A 3 -10.49 -11.10 3.86
N THR A 4 -9.36 -10.74 3.27
CA THR A 4 -9.26 -9.92 2.07
C THR A 4 -9.33 -10.80 0.83
N ARG A 5 -10.39 -10.66 0.03
CA ARG A 5 -10.55 -11.41 -1.22
C ARG A 5 -9.91 -10.66 -2.37
N VAL A 6 -8.95 -11.32 -3.00
CA VAL A 6 -8.17 -10.81 -4.11
C VAL A 6 -8.47 -11.67 -5.33
N VAL A 7 -8.83 -11.04 -6.44
CA VAL A 7 -8.84 -11.72 -7.74
C VAL A 7 -7.61 -11.30 -8.51
N LEU A 8 -6.90 -12.27 -9.10
CA LEU A 8 -5.91 -12.02 -10.13
C LEU A 8 -6.49 -12.41 -11.49
N LEU A 9 -6.62 -11.42 -12.38
CA LEU A 9 -7.07 -11.60 -13.75
C LEU A 9 -5.83 -11.69 -14.66
N THR A 10 -5.50 -12.89 -15.14
CA THR A 10 -4.33 -13.08 -16.02
C THR A 10 -4.36 -14.40 -16.76
N ASN A 11 -3.77 -14.39 -17.96
CA ASN A 11 -3.43 -15.61 -18.72
C ASN A 11 -1.96 -16.03 -18.59
N ARG A 12 -1.16 -15.32 -17.78
CA ARG A 12 0.29 -15.51 -17.69
C ARG A 12 0.62 -16.39 -16.49
N SER A 13 1.01 -17.64 -16.75
CA SER A 13 1.32 -18.64 -15.71
C SER A 13 2.42 -18.22 -14.74
N LEU A 14 3.45 -17.50 -15.21
CA LEU A 14 4.53 -17.01 -14.34
C LEU A 14 4.03 -15.92 -13.38
N LEU A 15 3.15 -15.03 -13.86
CA LEU A 15 2.57 -13.99 -13.02
C LEU A 15 1.67 -14.60 -11.95
N SER A 16 0.80 -15.54 -12.33
CA SER A 16 -0.09 -16.20 -11.39
C SER A 16 0.64 -17.02 -10.34
N ALA A 17 1.71 -17.73 -10.71
CA ALA A 17 2.57 -18.43 -9.76
C ALA A 17 3.31 -17.46 -8.82
N GLY A 18 3.85 -16.36 -9.35
CA GLY A 18 4.57 -15.36 -8.56
C GLY A 18 3.68 -14.66 -7.54
N VAL A 19 2.54 -14.13 -7.99
CA VAL A 19 1.54 -13.48 -7.12
C VAL A 19 0.97 -14.48 -6.12
N GLY A 20 0.70 -15.72 -6.55
CA GLY A 20 0.23 -16.80 -5.68
C GLY A 20 1.17 -17.06 -4.51
N ARG A 21 2.47 -17.24 -4.77
CA ARG A 21 3.48 -17.45 -3.71
C ARG A 21 3.58 -16.25 -2.77
N LEU A 22 3.55 -15.03 -3.29
CA LEU A 22 3.66 -13.81 -2.48
C LEU A 22 2.46 -13.65 -1.53
N LEU A 23 1.24 -13.87 -2.03
CA LEU A 23 0.02 -13.68 -1.25
C LEU A 23 -0.26 -14.84 -0.28
N GLN A 24 0.21 -16.05 -0.57
CA GLN A 24 0.12 -17.19 0.36
C GLN A 24 0.85 -16.93 1.69
N ALA A 25 1.91 -16.13 1.67
CA ALA A 25 2.65 -15.76 2.88
C ALA A 25 1.89 -14.77 3.79
N ILE A 26 0.78 -14.20 3.30
CA ILE A 26 0.03 -13.15 4.00
C ILE A 26 -1.22 -13.75 4.65
N GLN A 27 -1.26 -13.74 5.99
CA GLN A 27 -2.43 -14.22 6.73
C GLN A 27 -3.65 -13.34 6.46
N GLY A 28 -4.80 -13.98 6.21
CA GLY A 28 -6.06 -13.28 5.97
C GLY A 28 -6.23 -12.74 4.55
N VAL A 29 -5.44 -13.22 3.59
CA VAL A 29 -5.65 -12.97 2.14
C VAL A 29 -6.12 -14.26 1.47
N GLU A 30 -7.16 -14.15 0.65
CA GLU A 30 -7.68 -15.22 -0.18
C GLU A 30 -7.51 -14.82 -1.65
N LEU A 31 -6.74 -15.59 -2.40
CA LEU A 31 -6.47 -15.33 -3.82
C LEU A 31 -7.31 -16.27 -4.69
N VAL A 32 -8.04 -15.70 -5.64
CA VAL A 32 -8.70 -16.42 -6.73
C VAL A 32 -8.09 -15.99 -8.06
N ILE A 33 -7.64 -16.95 -8.86
CA ILE A 33 -7.09 -16.67 -10.19
C ILE A 33 -8.20 -16.89 -11.22
N VAL A 34 -8.40 -15.90 -12.07
CA VAL A 34 -9.36 -15.93 -13.18
C VAL A 34 -8.59 -15.69 -14.47
N ALA A 35 -8.83 -16.54 -15.48
CA ALA A 35 -8.21 -16.35 -16.79
C ALA A 35 -8.77 -15.07 -17.44
N GLY A 36 -7.88 -14.29 -18.07
CA GLY A 36 -8.22 -12.99 -18.67
C GLY A 36 -9.10 -13.11 -19.92
N ASP A 37 -9.03 -14.24 -20.60
CA ASP A 37 -9.79 -14.57 -21.81
C ASP A 37 -11.06 -15.40 -21.52
N ASP A 38 -11.36 -15.64 -20.24
CA ASP A 38 -12.52 -16.40 -19.83
C ASP A 38 -13.81 -15.63 -20.13
N PRO A 39 -14.71 -16.15 -20.98
CA PRO A 39 -15.95 -15.46 -21.34
C PRO A 39 -16.89 -15.24 -20.15
N ASP A 40 -16.73 -16.00 -19.06
CA ASP A 40 -17.46 -15.82 -17.80
C ASP A 40 -16.59 -15.21 -16.67
N ALA A 41 -15.45 -14.58 -17.01
CA ALA A 41 -14.59 -13.91 -16.02
C ALA A 41 -15.40 -12.96 -15.13
N GLY A 42 -16.29 -12.17 -15.73
CA GLY A 42 -17.13 -11.22 -15.00
C GLY A 42 -18.12 -11.89 -14.04
N GLY A 43 -18.63 -13.08 -14.36
CA GLY A 43 -19.48 -13.88 -13.48
C GLY A 43 -18.71 -14.42 -12.28
N LYS A 44 -17.53 -15.00 -12.53
CA LYS A 44 -16.62 -15.50 -11.49
C LYS A 44 -16.16 -14.39 -10.54
N ILE A 45 -15.75 -13.25 -11.07
CA ILE A 45 -15.35 -12.09 -10.25
C ILE A 45 -16.54 -11.61 -9.39
N ARG A 46 -17.77 -11.57 -9.95
CA ARG A 46 -18.96 -11.18 -9.19
C ARG A 46 -19.25 -12.14 -8.03
N GLN A 47 -19.12 -13.45 -8.25
CA GLN A 47 -19.34 -14.46 -7.20
C GLN A 47 -18.34 -14.34 -6.04
N VAL A 48 -17.07 -14.04 -6.34
CA VAL A 48 -16.02 -13.83 -5.32
C VAL A 48 -16.27 -12.55 -4.50
N ALA A 49 -16.89 -11.53 -5.12
CA ALA A 49 -17.03 -10.19 -4.56
C ALA A 49 -15.70 -9.65 -3.99
N PRO A 50 -14.68 -9.49 -4.84
CA PRO A 50 -13.34 -9.12 -4.40
C PRO A 50 -13.29 -7.71 -3.84
N GLN A 51 -12.34 -7.52 -2.93
CA GLN A 51 -11.96 -6.19 -2.45
C GLN A 51 -10.78 -5.63 -3.25
N VAL A 52 -10.01 -6.51 -3.89
CA VAL A 52 -8.89 -6.16 -4.75
C VAL A 52 -8.95 -6.99 -6.03
N ILE A 53 -8.79 -6.35 -7.17
CA ILE A 53 -8.60 -7.00 -8.47
C ILE A 53 -7.21 -6.61 -8.96
N ILE A 54 -6.37 -7.60 -9.22
CA ILE A 54 -5.03 -7.44 -9.78
C ILE A 54 -5.08 -7.85 -11.25
N LEU A 55 -4.48 -7.08 -12.14
CA LEU A 55 -4.38 -7.42 -13.57
C LEU A 55 -3.03 -6.99 -14.15
N ASP A 56 -2.60 -7.66 -15.21
CA ASP A 56 -1.48 -7.19 -16.04
C ASP A 56 -2.01 -6.12 -17.00
N SER A 57 -1.54 -4.87 -16.82
CA SER A 57 -1.96 -3.71 -17.64
C SER A 57 -1.51 -3.82 -19.09
N CYS A 58 -0.54 -4.68 -19.38
CA CYS A 58 -0.04 -4.93 -20.73
C CYS A 58 -0.67 -6.18 -21.36
N ASP A 59 -1.59 -6.86 -20.68
CA ASP A 59 -2.25 -8.06 -21.19
C ASP A 59 -3.36 -7.70 -22.18
N ALA A 60 -3.05 -7.86 -23.47
CA ALA A 60 -3.97 -7.55 -24.57
C ALA A 60 -5.24 -8.41 -24.54
N SER A 61 -5.25 -9.56 -23.87
CA SER A 61 -6.44 -10.42 -23.78
C SER A 61 -7.59 -9.79 -22.98
N LEU A 62 -7.28 -8.77 -22.16
CA LEU A 62 -8.27 -8.04 -21.38
C LEU A 62 -9.03 -6.97 -22.19
N GLY A 63 -8.63 -6.76 -23.45
CA GLY A 63 -9.23 -5.79 -24.35
C GLY A 63 -8.85 -4.34 -24.07
N GLU A 64 -9.56 -3.41 -24.69
CA GLU A 64 -9.33 -1.98 -24.56
C GLU A 64 -9.86 -1.44 -23.21
N GLU A 65 -9.03 -0.63 -22.55
CA GLU A 65 -9.33 0.05 -21.28
C GLU A 65 -9.89 -0.85 -20.15
N PRO A 66 -9.23 -1.98 -19.84
CA PRO A 66 -9.76 -2.97 -18.91
C PRO A 66 -9.98 -2.38 -17.50
N ILE A 67 -9.14 -1.43 -17.09
CA ILE A 67 -9.21 -0.80 -15.77
C ILE A 67 -10.52 -0.02 -15.59
N LEU A 68 -10.92 0.81 -16.56
CA LEU A 68 -12.14 1.62 -16.46
C LEU A 68 -13.38 0.73 -16.42
N ARG A 69 -13.42 -0.30 -17.27
CA ARG A 69 -14.52 -1.30 -17.27
C ARG A 69 -14.64 -2.02 -15.94
N ILE A 70 -13.51 -2.44 -15.36
CA ILE A 70 -13.49 -3.10 -14.05
C ILE A 70 -13.94 -2.14 -12.95
N LEU A 71 -13.51 -0.87 -12.97
CA LEU A 71 -13.94 0.13 -11.98
C LEU A 71 -15.46 0.39 -12.04
N ASP A 72 -16.05 0.42 -13.23
CA ASP A 72 -17.49 0.60 -13.42
C ASP A 72 -18.29 -0.62 -12.92
N GLN A 73 -17.83 -1.83 -13.25
CA GLN A 73 -18.48 -3.08 -12.85
C GLN A 73 -18.30 -3.41 -11.36
N TYR A 74 -17.17 -3.01 -10.78
CA TYR A 74 -16.77 -3.32 -9.41
C TYR A 74 -16.38 -2.05 -8.63
N PRO A 75 -17.30 -1.11 -8.42
CA PRO A 75 -16.99 0.24 -7.89
C PRO A 75 -16.48 0.27 -6.46
N ARG A 76 -16.58 -0.85 -5.74
CA ARG A 76 -16.08 -1.01 -4.36
C ARG A 76 -14.72 -1.71 -4.31
N ALA A 77 -14.29 -2.32 -5.41
CA ALA A 77 -13.00 -2.98 -5.49
C ALA A 77 -11.89 -1.94 -5.74
N LYS A 78 -10.72 -2.20 -5.18
CA LYS A 78 -9.48 -1.55 -5.60
C LYS A 78 -8.92 -2.33 -6.79
N VAL A 79 -8.53 -1.63 -7.85
CA VAL A 79 -7.90 -2.24 -9.02
C VAL A 79 -6.40 -1.95 -8.96
N ILE A 80 -5.58 -2.99 -9.02
CA ILE A 80 -4.12 -2.90 -9.05
C ILE A 80 -3.67 -3.38 -10.43
N ALA A 81 -3.15 -2.45 -11.23
CA ALA A 81 -2.62 -2.76 -12.54
C ALA A 81 -1.10 -2.91 -12.42
N LEU A 82 -0.61 -4.08 -12.80
CA LEU A 82 0.82 -4.36 -12.86
C LEU A 82 1.31 -4.02 -14.27
N ASN A 83 2.30 -3.15 -14.38
CA ASN A 83 2.98 -2.89 -15.64
C ASN A 83 4.31 -3.64 -15.64
N LEU A 84 4.31 -4.82 -16.27
CA LEU A 84 5.50 -5.68 -16.26
C LEU A 84 6.62 -5.17 -17.18
N ASN A 85 6.31 -4.28 -18.13
CA ASN A 85 7.31 -3.69 -19.04
C ASN A 85 8.13 -2.59 -18.35
N HIS A 86 7.51 -1.86 -17.41
CA HIS A 86 8.16 -0.77 -16.68
C HIS A 86 8.34 -1.06 -15.19
N HIS A 87 8.04 -2.29 -14.75
CA HIS A 87 8.07 -2.72 -13.36
C HIS A 87 7.25 -1.79 -12.43
N GLY A 88 6.15 -1.26 -12.96
CA GLY A 88 5.27 -0.31 -12.27
C GLY A 88 4.08 -1.00 -11.62
N ILE A 89 3.56 -0.40 -10.55
CA ILE A 89 2.30 -0.79 -9.91
C ILE A 89 1.42 0.45 -9.84
N ASP A 90 0.32 0.43 -10.58
CA ASP A 90 -0.68 1.47 -10.57
C ASP A 90 -1.89 1.02 -9.74
N VAL A 91 -2.36 1.89 -8.85
CA VAL A 91 -3.49 1.58 -7.97
C VAL A 91 -4.64 2.53 -8.26
N TYR A 92 -5.74 1.95 -8.72
CA TYR A 92 -6.97 2.66 -9.04
C TYR A 92 -8.05 2.33 -8.03
N GLN A 93 -8.79 3.35 -7.62
CA GLN A 93 -9.94 3.18 -6.74
C GLN A 93 -10.99 4.23 -7.09
N MET A 94 -12.22 3.79 -7.34
CA MET A 94 -13.33 4.72 -7.51
C MET A 94 -13.69 5.33 -6.15
N ARG A 95 -13.73 6.66 -6.09
CA ARG A 95 -14.14 7.40 -4.89
C ARG A 95 -15.22 8.40 -5.24
N ARG A 96 -16.31 8.36 -4.47
CA ARG A 96 -17.32 9.41 -4.48
C ARG A 96 -17.01 10.38 -3.35
N LEU A 97 -16.67 11.61 -3.71
CA LEU A 97 -16.57 12.71 -2.75
C LEU A 97 -17.93 13.39 -2.65
N LYS A 98 -18.46 13.53 -1.43
CA LYS A 98 -19.64 14.36 -1.15
C LYS A 98 -19.16 15.64 -0.51
N GLN A 99 -19.15 16.73 -1.26
CA GLN A 99 -18.75 18.04 -0.75
C GLN A 99 -19.84 19.06 -1.04
N ALA A 100 -20.10 19.93 -0.07
CA ALA A 100 -21.21 20.88 -0.11
C ALA A 100 -20.74 22.33 -0.28
N ASN A 101 -19.43 22.57 -0.36
CA ASN A 101 -18.84 23.91 -0.39
C ASN A 101 -17.70 24.02 -1.42
N LEU A 102 -17.37 25.26 -1.76
CA LEU A 102 -16.36 25.62 -2.75
C LEU A 102 -14.96 25.09 -2.36
N ASP A 103 -14.61 25.15 -1.08
CA ASP A 103 -13.33 24.61 -0.58
C ASP A 103 -13.22 23.11 -0.84
N GLY A 104 -14.35 22.39 -0.71
CA GLY A 104 -14.42 20.99 -1.09
C GLY A 104 -14.20 20.79 -2.59
N LEU A 105 -14.87 21.56 -3.43
CA LEU A 105 -14.64 21.48 -4.87
C LEU A 105 -13.17 21.69 -5.24
N LEU A 106 -12.50 22.69 -4.63
CA LEU A 106 -11.08 22.95 -4.84
C LEU A 106 -10.20 21.79 -4.37
N ALA A 107 -10.47 21.21 -3.19
CA ALA A 107 -9.75 20.06 -2.68
C ALA A 107 -9.90 18.82 -3.59
N ALA A 108 -11.09 18.59 -4.13
CA ALA A 108 -11.35 17.50 -5.06
C ALA A 108 -10.55 17.64 -6.37
N ILE A 109 -10.45 18.84 -6.93
CA ILE A 109 -9.65 19.13 -8.13
C ILE A 109 -8.16 18.92 -7.88
N GLN A 110 -7.68 19.32 -6.70
CA GLN A 110 -6.28 19.18 -6.32
C GLN A 110 -5.86 17.73 -5.98
N GLY A 111 -6.80 16.78 -5.97
CA GLY A 111 -6.54 15.40 -5.58
C GLY A 111 -6.15 15.25 -4.11
N ALA A 112 -6.32 16.29 -3.30
CA ALA A 112 -6.03 16.24 -1.87
C ALA A 112 -7.12 15.40 -1.19
N ALA A 113 -6.74 14.26 -0.61
CA ALA A 113 -7.60 13.58 0.34
C ALA A 113 -7.89 14.56 1.48
N THR A 114 -9.09 15.14 1.52
CA THR A 114 -9.46 16.07 2.59
C THR A 114 -9.15 15.42 3.93
N PRO A 115 -8.33 16.03 4.80
CA PRO A 115 -8.12 15.51 6.13
C PRO A 115 -9.46 15.54 6.86
N ASN A 116 -9.94 14.35 7.22
CA ASN A 116 -11.14 14.19 8.01
C ASN A 116 -10.92 14.90 9.36
N LYS A 117 -11.60 16.02 9.59
CA LYS A 117 -11.53 16.85 10.82
C LYS A 117 -11.95 16.10 12.10
N ALA A 118 -12.30 14.81 12.00
CA ALA A 118 -12.59 13.92 13.13
C ALA A 118 -11.33 13.35 13.83
N GLN A 119 -10.12 13.48 13.27
CA GLN A 119 -8.88 13.20 14.02
C GLN A 119 -8.39 14.49 14.68
N ARG A 120 -9.07 14.90 15.76
CA ARG A 120 -8.57 15.93 16.68
C ARG A 120 -7.33 15.40 17.40
N LEU A 121 -6.29 16.24 17.44
CA LEU A 121 -5.07 16.08 18.20
C LEU A 121 -5.32 15.61 19.65
N PRO A 122 -4.44 14.79 20.25
CA PRO A 122 -4.31 14.79 21.69
C PRO A 122 -3.89 16.21 22.14
N LYS A 123 -4.66 16.80 23.06
CA LYS A 123 -4.26 17.99 23.80
C LYS A 123 -3.02 17.62 24.62
N ALA A 124 -1.82 17.95 24.15
CA ALA A 124 -0.63 17.99 24.99
C ALA A 124 -0.73 19.25 25.85
N GLY A 125 -1.31 19.08 27.04
CA GLY A 125 -1.24 20.06 28.11
C GLY A 125 0.13 19.99 28.81
N ASN A 126 0.64 21.17 29.14
CA ASN A 126 1.59 21.51 30.20
C ASN A 126 3.01 20.90 30.16
N ILE A 127 3.91 21.72 29.62
CA ILE A 127 5.21 22.06 30.20
C ILE A 127 5.15 22.23 31.73
N ASN A 128 6.07 21.58 32.45
CA ASN A 128 6.73 22.17 33.62
C ASN A 128 8.15 21.63 33.80
N HIS A 129 9.07 22.60 33.76
CA HIS A 129 10.42 22.62 34.32
C HIS A 129 10.42 22.16 35.78
N THR A 130 11.43 21.39 36.23
CA THR A 130 12.16 21.65 37.49
C THR A 130 13.50 20.91 37.46
N GLU A 131 14.52 21.68 37.81
CA GLU A 131 15.95 21.41 37.83
C GLU A 131 16.36 20.36 38.88
N ARG A 132 17.39 19.55 38.60
CA ARG A 132 18.32 19.02 39.62
C ARG A 132 19.71 18.76 39.05
N GLY A 133 20.69 19.45 39.61
CA GLY A 133 21.93 18.80 40.05
C GLY A 133 23.18 19.04 39.21
N VAL A 134 23.80 20.21 39.41
CA VAL A 134 25.25 20.42 39.28
C VAL A 134 25.99 19.56 40.33
N ARG A 135 27.08 18.86 39.98
CA ARG A 135 28.42 19.00 40.61
C ARG A 135 29.48 18.07 39.99
N LEU A 136 30.64 18.68 39.71
CA LEU A 136 31.92 18.10 39.27
C LEU A 136 32.61 17.29 40.38
N GLU A 137 33.48 16.35 39.99
CA GLU A 137 34.89 16.16 40.43
C GLU A 137 35.36 14.76 39.94
N SER A 138 36.27 14.65 38.96
CA SER A 138 37.75 14.75 39.08
C SER A 138 38.36 13.68 39.99
N HIS A 139 39.01 12.65 39.42
CA HIS A 139 40.36 12.24 39.86
C HIS A 139 41.05 11.26 38.89
N GLN A 140 42.29 11.62 38.58
CA GLN A 140 43.30 10.91 37.80
C GLN A 140 43.77 9.63 38.50
N HIS A 141 44.09 8.59 37.74
CA HIS A 141 45.42 7.97 37.82
C HIS A 141 45.72 7.05 36.63
N ARG A 142 46.76 7.44 35.87
CA ARG A 142 47.59 6.63 34.98
C ARG A 142 48.79 6.17 35.83
N PRO A 143 49.34 4.97 35.63
CA PRO A 143 50.59 4.87 34.87
C PRO A 143 50.63 3.59 33.99
N GLU A 144 51.14 3.65 32.74
CA GLU A 144 52.45 3.10 32.32
C GLU A 144 52.32 1.62 31.87
N ARG A 145 52.87 1.12 30.76
CA ARG A 145 54.04 1.48 29.94
C ARG A 145 54.07 0.55 28.70
N GLU A 146 54.74 1.04 27.64
CA GLU A 146 55.71 0.33 26.75
C GLU A 146 55.21 -0.93 25.98
N GLU A 147 55.49 -1.20 24.70
CA GLU A 147 56.43 -0.70 23.70
C GLU A 147 56.19 -1.44 22.34
N GLY A 148 56.64 -0.87 21.21
CA GLY A 148 56.95 -1.54 19.91
C GLY A 148 55.77 -1.66 18.92
N ILE A 149 55.61 -0.90 17.82
CA ILE A 149 56.46 -0.70 16.60
C ILE A 149 56.88 -2.08 16.00
N THR A 150 56.64 -2.53 14.75
CA THR A 150 56.45 -1.93 13.42
C THR A 150 55.88 -2.99 12.44
N HIS A 151 55.26 -2.52 11.35
CA HIS A 151 54.91 -3.22 10.09
C HIS A 151 56.08 -3.99 9.41
N PRO A 152 55.83 -4.96 8.51
CA PRO A 152 55.28 -4.74 7.15
C PRO A 152 53.84 -5.22 6.97
#